data_AF-A0A2S7DN75-F1
#
_entry.id   AF-A0A2S7DN75-F1
#
_cell.length_a   1.000
_cell.length_b   1.000
_cell.length_c   1.000
_cell.angle_alpha   90.00
_cell.angle_beta   90.00
_cell.angle_gamma   90.00
#
_symmetry.space_group_name_H-M   'P 1'
#
loop_
_entity.id
_entity.type
_entity.pdbx_description
1 polymer ?
#
loop_
_entity_poly.entity_id
_entity_poly.type
_entity_poly.pdbx_seq_one_letter_code
_entity_poly.pdbx_strand_id
1 'polypeptide(L)'
;MCSHCGHRCRSRYDKRLCRARDLRAAGWMLFVEFERWRVDCPGCGGVHVERLDWLDKNPCYTKRLALHVGNLCRSMMHKAVAELERLDDGTVKELSKLYMAEQVRRAGTPAP
;
A
#
# COMPACT_ATOMS: atom_id res chain seq x y z
N MET A 1 -14.01 -6.10 2.89
CA MET A 1 -14.35 -5.04 3.87
C MET A 1 -14.41 -3.72 3.12
N CYS A 2 -15.30 -2.79 3.48
CA CYS A 2 -15.35 -1.46 2.86
C CYS A 2 -14.08 -0.65 3.17
N SER A 3 -13.45 -0.03 2.17
CA SER A 3 -12.27 0.82 2.36
C SER A 3 -12.55 2.12 3.10
N HIS A 4 -13.79 2.60 3.09
CA HIS A 4 -14.17 3.86 3.73
C HIS A 4 -14.46 3.69 5.23
N CYS A 5 -15.42 2.82 5.59
CA CYS A 5 -15.85 2.66 6.99
C CYS A 5 -15.34 1.38 7.67
N GLY A 6 -14.67 0.47 6.96
CA GLY A 6 -14.20 -0.81 7.51
C GLY A 6 -15.27 -1.87 7.70
N HIS A 7 -16.54 -1.58 7.40
CA HIS A 7 -17.64 -2.54 7.55
C HIS A 7 -17.42 -3.82 6.73
N ARG A 8 -17.82 -4.97 7.28
CA ARG A 8 -17.72 -6.26 6.59
C ARG A 8 -18.92 -6.45 5.65
N CYS A 9 -18.77 -6.01 4.41
CA CYS A 9 -19.77 -6.20 3.36
C CYS A 9 -19.82 -7.66 2.90
N ARG A 10 -21.03 -8.21 2.74
CA ARG A 10 -21.28 -9.52 2.10
C ARG A 10 -21.59 -9.38 0.61
N SER A 11 -22.12 -8.23 0.22
CA SER A 11 -22.40 -7.81 -1.14
C SER A 11 -21.11 -7.53 -1.92
N ARG A 12 -21.08 -8.00 -3.16
CA ARG A 12 -20.06 -7.68 -4.16
C ARG A 12 -20.74 -6.90 -5.27
N TYR A 13 -20.14 -5.79 -5.70
CA TYR A 13 -20.66 -4.96 -6.78
C TYR A 13 -20.07 -5.42 -8.12
N ASP A 14 -18.76 -5.22 -8.28
CA ASP A 14 -17.99 -5.72 -9.42
C ASP A 14 -16.53 -6.01 -9.01
N LYS A 15 -15.76 -6.54 -9.96
CA LYS A 15 -14.33 -6.82 -9.77
C LYS A 15 -13.51 -6.34 -10.95
N ARG A 16 -12.24 -6.05 -10.67
CA ARG A 16 -11.21 -5.76 -11.68
C ARG A 16 -9.96 -6.57 -11.38
N LEU A 17 -9.32 -7.09 -12.43
CA LEU A 17 -7.98 -7.67 -12.31
C LEU A 17 -6.96 -6.54 -12.09
N CYS A 18 -6.21 -6.63 -11.00
CA CYS A 18 -5.20 -5.67 -10.62
C CYS A 18 -3.85 -6.36 -10.44
N ARG A 19 -2.79 -5.57 -10.59
CA ARG A 19 -1.42 -6.01 -10.39
C ARG A 19 -0.71 -5.02 -9.48
N ALA A 20 -0.13 -5.51 -8.40
CA ALA A 20 0.68 -4.72 -7.48
C ALA A 20 2.13 -5.19 -7.58
N ARG A 21 3.06 -4.25 -7.74
CA ARG A 21 4.49 -4.54 -7.67
C ARG A 21 4.86 -4.90 -6.24
N ASP A 22 5.73 -5.88 -6.11
CA ASP A 22 6.17 -6.43 -4.85
C ASP A 22 7.70 -6.41 -4.70
N LEU A 23 8.19 -6.92 -3.57
CA LEU A 23 9.62 -7.08 -3.30
C LEU A 23 10.32 -7.88 -4.40
N ARG A 24 11.56 -7.48 -4.69
CA ARG A 24 12.41 -8.25 -5.60
C ARG A 24 12.85 -9.54 -4.95
N ALA A 25 13.01 -10.60 -5.75
CA ALA A 25 13.58 -11.86 -5.31
C ALA A 25 14.59 -12.34 -6.33
N ALA A 26 15.81 -12.69 -5.89
CA ALA A 26 16.90 -13.14 -6.77
C ALA A 26 17.13 -12.23 -7.99
N GLY A 27 17.04 -10.90 -7.80
CA GLY A 27 17.18 -9.92 -8.88
C GLY A 27 15.92 -9.67 -9.72
N TRP A 28 14.88 -10.50 -9.61
CA TRP A 28 13.64 -10.37 -10.37
C TRP A 28 12.66 -9.40 -9.72
N MET A 29 11.94 -8.63 -10.56
CA MET A 29 10.83 -7.79 -10.10
C MET A 29 9.57 -8.64 -10.03
N LEU A 30 9.03 -8.81 -8.82
CA LEU A 30 7.82 -9.58 -8.60
C LEU A 30 6.59 -8.69 -8.64
N PHE A 31 5.48 -9.29 -9.02
CA PHE A 31 4.18 -8.66 -9.00
C PHE A 31 3.15 -9.67 -8.54
N VAL A 32 2.19 -9.19 -7.74
CA VAL A 32 1.04 -9.95 -7.30
C VAL A 32 -0.13 -9.54 -8.18
N GLU A 33 -0.71 -10.51 -8.89
CA GLU A 33 -1.97 -10.35 -9.60
C GLU A 33 -3.13 -10.82 -8.71
N PHE A 34 -4.21 -10.04 -8.68
CA PHE A 34 -5.34 -10.31 -7.80
C PHE A 34 -6.62 -9.68 -8.34
N GLU A 35 -7.76 -10.25 -7.97
CA GLU A 35 -9.05 -9.63 -8.18
C GLU A 35 -9.29 -8.60 -7.09
N ARG A 36 -9.51 -7.34 -7.48
CA ARG A 36 -9.92 -6.28 -6.57
C ARG A 36 -11.42 -6.04 -6.72
N TRP A 37 -12.14 -6.21 -5.61
CA TRP A 37 -13.58 -6.01 -5.55
C TRP A 37 -13.96 -4.58 -5.19
N ARG A 38 -15.07 -4.11 -5.76
CA ARG A 38 -15.89 -3.08 -5.12
C ARG A 38 -17.05 -3.74 -4.40
N VAL A 39 -17.39 -3.19 -3.24
CA VAL A 39 -18.47 -3.65 -2.37
C VAL A 39 -19.55 -2.59 -2.30
N ASP A 40 -20.80 -3.03 -2.36
CA ASP A 40 -21.93 -2.18 -2.02
C ASP A 40 -22.07 -2.15 -0.49
N CYS A 41 -21.68 -1.05 0.15
CA CYS A 41 -21.52 -0.99 1.59
C CYS A 41 -22.79 -0.49 2.27
N PRO A 42 -23.50 -1.34 3.05
CA PRO A 42 -24.73 -0.92 3.73
C PRO A 42 -24.46 0.13 4.81
N GLY A 43 -23.29 0.08 5.46
CA GLY A 43 -22.88 1.08 6.45
C GLY A 43 -22.53 2.45 5.85
N CYS A 44 -22.29 2.54 4.53
CA CYS A 44 -22.02 3.81 3.85
C CYS A 44 -23.18 4.26 2.94
N GLY A 45 -24.10 3.35 2.60
CA GLY A 45 -25.14 3.60 1.60
C GLY A 45 -24.58 3.78 0.18
N GLY A 46 -23.47 3.12 -0.16
CA GLY A 46 -22.83 3.30 -1.46
C GLY A 46 -21.68 2.34 -1.77
N VAL A 47 -21.16 2.43 -2.99
CA VAL A 47 -20.13 1.53 -3.52
C VAL A 47 -18.72 2.04 -3.22
N HIS A 48 -17.92 1.21 -2.56
CA HIS A 48 -16.51 1.50 -2.25
C HIS A 48 -15.61 0.34 -2.66
N VAL A 49 -14.32 0.60 -2.85
CA VAL A 49 -13.34 -0.48 -3.06
C VAL A 49 -13.19 -1.31 -1.79
N GLU A 50 -12.81 -2.58 -1.96
CA GLU A 50 -12.45 -3.38 -0.82
C GLU A 50 -11.13 -2.89 -0.19
N ARG A 51 -11.07 -3.01 1.14
CA ARG A 51 -9.86 -2.85 1.92
C ARG A 51 -9.06 -4.15 1.90
N LEU A 52 -7.81 -4.06 1.48
CA LEU A 52 -6.82 -5.14 1.53
C LEU A 52 -5.65 -4.67 2.41
N ASP A 53 -5.45 -5.30 3.56
CA ASP A 53 -4.45 -4.83 4.54
C ASP A 53 -2.99 -5.03 4.08
N TRP A 54 -2.78 -5.90 3.08
CA TRP A 54 -1.48 -6.14 2.45
C TRP A 54 -1.18 -5.19 1.27
N LEU A 55 -2.19 -4.45 0.79
CA LEU A 55 -2.06 -3.51 -0.32
C LEU A 55 -1.92 -2.08 0.22
N ASP A 56 -1.13 -1.26 -0.45
CA ASP A 56 -1.05 0.16 -0.11
C ASP A 56 -2.36 0.90 -0.48
N LYS A 57 -2.53 2.14 0.02
CA LYS A 57 -3.54 3.07 -0.49
C LYS A 57 -3.40 3.26 -2.01
N ASN A 58 -2.17 3.22 -2.52
CA ASN A 58 -1.90 3.12 -3.95
C ASN A 58 -1.95 1.65 -4.41
N PRO A 59 -2.88 1.25 -5.31
CA PRO A 59 -2.98 -0.13 -5.76
C PRO A 59 -1.76 -0.69 -6.48
N CYS A 60 -0.83 0.16 -6.92
CA CYS A 60 0.30 -0.27 -7.71
C CYS A 60 1.40 -0.96 -6.89
N TYR A 61 1.37 -0.89 -5.56
CA TYR A 61 2.45 -1.41 -4.70
C TYR A 61 1.90 -2.19 -3.50
N THR A 62 2.59 -3.27 -3.14
CA THR A 62 2.30 -3.96 -1.87
C THR A 62 2.73 -3.11 -0.68
N LYS A 63 2.02 -3.23 0.44
CA LYS A 63 2.38 -2.56 1.69
C LYS A 63 3.78 -2.98 2.16
N ARG A 64 4.16 -4.24 1.94
CA ARG A 64 5.50 -4.73 2.31
C ARG A 64 6.62 -4.08 1.50
N LEU A 65 6.39 -3.81 0.21
CA LEU A 65 7.33 -3.05 -0.61
C LEU A 65 7.45 -1.60 -0.11
N ALA A 66 6.33 -0.95 0.21
CA ALA A 66 6.34 0.42 0.76
C ALA A 66 7.19 0.52 2.04
N LEU A 67 7.02 -0.44 2.96
CA LEU A 67 7.78 -0.50 4.20
C LEU A 67 9.27 -0.79 3.97
N HIS A 68 9.61 -1.65 3.01
CA HIS A 68 10.99 -1.93 2.62
C HIS A 68 11.69 -0.68 2.06
N VAL A 69 11.06 0.00 1.09
CA VAL A 69 11.58 1.23 0.49
C VAL A 69 11.78 2.32 1.55
N GLY A 70 10.78 2.55 2.40
CA GLY A 70 10.88 3.55 3.45
C GLY A 70 11.97 3.23 4.49
N ASN A 71 12.18 1.94 4.80
CA ASN A 71 13.28 1.55 5.68
C ASN A 71 14.66 1.81 5.04
N LEU A 72 14.83 1.56 3.73
CA LEU A 72 16.06 1.91 3.02
C LEU A 72 16.35 3.42 3.06
N CYS A 73 15.30 4.25 2.93
CA CYS A 73 15.42 5.70 3.01
C CYS A 73 15.94 6.21 4.38
N ARG A 74 15.96 5.37 5.43
CA ARG A 74 16.59 5.75 6.72
C ARG A 74 18.10 5.80 6.67
N SER A 75 18.73 5.02 5.79
CA SER A 75 20.18 4.88 5.70
C SER A 75 20.75 5.27 4.33
N MET A 76 19.89 5.52 3.34
CA MET A 76 20.29 5.84 1.96
C MET A 76 19.57 7.09 1.47
N MET A 77 20.21 7.81 0.54
CA MET A 77 19.58 8.92 -0.17
C MET A 77 18.44 8.41 -1.06
N HIS A 78 17.35 9.18 -1.17
CA HIS A 78 16.18 8.81 -1.99
C HIS A 78 16.56 8.42 -3.43
N LYS A 79 17.47 9.15 -4.08
CA LYS A 79 17.97 8.82 -5.42
C LYS A 79 18.64 7.43 -5.49
N ALA A 80 19.45 7.09 -4.50
CA ALA A 80 20.11 5.78 -4.45
C ALA A 80 19.08 4.65 -4.24
N VAL A 81 18.05 4.89 -3.43
CA VAL A 81 16.94 3.94 -3.25
C VAL A 81 16.13 3.80 -4.55
N ALA A 82 15.87 4.90 -5.26
CA ALA A 82 15.19 4.91 -6.55
C ALA A 82 15.94 4.07 -7.59
N GLU A 83 17.26 4.21 -7.68
CA GLU A 83 18.10 3.41 -8.57
C GLU A 83 18.12 1.93 -8.16
N LEU A 84 18.35 1.63 -6.87
CA LEU A 84 18.40 0.27 -6.34
C LEU A 84 17.11 -0.51 -6.60
N GLU A 85 15.98 0.14 -6.32
CA GLU A 85 14.65 -0.44 -6.47
C GLU A 85 14.04 -0.15 -7.85
N ARG A 86 14.74 0.51 -8.79
CA ARG A 86 14.19 0.84 -10.11
C ARG A 86 12.80 1.49 -10.01
N LEU A 87 12.71 2.53 -9.18
CA LEU A 87 11.52 3.35 -8.98
C LEU A 87 11.85 4.79 -9.38
N ASP A 88 10.85 5.58 -9.72
CA ASP A 88 11.04 7.02 -9.82
C ASP A 88 11.18 7.63 -8.41
N ASP A 89 11.93 8.72 -8.30
CA ASP A 89 12.18 9.42 -7.04
C ASP A 89 10.88 9.90 -6.37
N GLY A 90 9.87 10.27 -7.16
CA GLY A 90 8.54 10.65 -6.69
C GLY A 90 7.83 9.49 -5.99
N THR A 91 7.84 8.29 -6.59
CA THR A 91 7.32 7.08 -5.97
C THR A 91 8.06 6.74 -4.68
N VAL A 92 9.40 6.83 -4.67
CA VAL A 92 10.18 6.58 -3.44
C VAL A 92 9.75 7.53 -2.31
N LYS A 93 9.54 8.81 -2.63
CA LYS A 93 9.03 9.79 -1.68
C LYS A 93 7.65 9.42 -1.14
N GLU A 94 6.71 9.00 -1.99
CA GLU A 94 5.38 8.59 -1.54
C GLU A 94 5.42 7.32 -0.67
N LEU A 95 6.19 6.31 -1.06
CA LEU A 95 6.38 5.09 -0.27
C LEU A 95 7.04 5.38 1.10
N SER A 96 8.00 6.32 1.13
CA SER A 96 8.65 6.75 2.37
C SER A 96 7.66 7.41 3.34
N LYS A 97 6.72 8.24 2.85
CA LYS A 97 5.66 8.82 3.71
C LYS A 97 4.81 7.76 4.40
N LEU A 98 4.49 6.67 3.69
CA LEU A 98 3.71 5.56 4.23
C LEU A 98 4.46 4.83 5.35
N TYR A 99 5.76 4.61 5.16
CA TYR A 99 6.62 4.09 6.21
C TYR A 99 6.69 5.03 7.43
N MET A 100 6.86 6.33 7.22
CA MET A 100 6.91 7.31 8.30
C MET A 100 5.59 7.39 9.07
N ALA A 101 4.44 7.32 8.39
CA ALA A 101 3.14 7.26 9.04
C ALA A 101 3.02 6.02 9.94
N GLU A 102 3.55 4.87 9.51
CA GLU A 102 3.61 3.67 10.35
C GLU A 102 4.55 3.84 11.55
N GLN A 103 5.69 4.55 11.41
CA GLN A 103 6.56 4.85 12.54
C GLN A 103 5.88 5.76 13.57
N VAL A 104 5.19 6.80 13.12
CA VAL A 104 4.40 7.69 13.99
C VAL A 104 3.31 6.90 14.71
N ARG A 105 2.59 6.04 13.99
CA ARG A 105 1.56 5.16 14.59
C ARG A 105 2.13 4.26 15.69
N ARG A 106 3.36 3.77 15.53
CA ARG A 106 4.06 2.93 16.53
C ARG A 106 4.60 3.70 17.71
N ALA A 107 5.13 4.90 17.48
CA ALA A 107 5.67 5.76 18.54
C ALA A 107 4.56 6.24 19.50
N GLY A 108 3.32 6.32 19.02
CA GLY A 108 2.20 6.83 19.80
C GLY A 108 2.24 8.35 19.94
N THR A 109 1.39 8.90 20.81
CA THR A 109 1.39 10.33 21.09
C THR A 109 2.49 10.63 22.12
N PRO A 110 3.39 11.59 21.86
CA PRO A 110 4.36 12.01 22.88
C PRO A 110 3.61 12.50 24.13
N ALA A 111 4.19 12.25 25.30
CA ALA A 111 3.64 12.79 26.55
C ALA A 111 3.62 14.34 26.48
N PRO A 112 2.61 15.00 27.08
CA PRO A 112 2.49 16.46 27.11
C PRO A 112 3.71 17.17 27.72
#